data_AF-S2RIV8-F1
#
_entry.id   AF-S2RIV8-F1
#
_cell.length_a   1.000
_cell.length_b   1.000
_cell.length_c   1.000
_cell.angle_alpha   90.00
_cell.angle_beta   90.00
_cell.angle_gamma   90.00
#
_symmetry.space_group_name_H-M   'P 1'
#
loop_
_entity.id
_entity.type
_entity.pdbx_description
1 polymer ?
#
loop_
_entity_poly.entity_id
_entity_poly.type
_entity_poly.pdbx_seq_one_letter_code
_entity_poly.pdbx_strand_id
1 'polypeptide(L)'
;MPQVYFLCTGNACRSQMAEGFAKKLLGSDWQIASAGIEAHGLNPLAVQVMAEKGIDISQQRSKVIDPDYLMHADLVVTLCG
;
A
#
# COMPACT_ATOMS: atom_id res chain seq x y z
N MET A 1 14.55 -8.76 -6.75
CA MET A 1 14.10 -8.42 -5.38
C MET A 1 12.63 -8.75 -5.33
N PRO A 2 12.16 -9.54 -4.35
CA PRO A 2 10.77 -9.97 -4.31
C PRO A 2 9.83 -8.77 -4.19
N GLN A 3 8.69 -8.84 -4.88
CA GLN A 3 7.71 -7.77 -4.99
C GLN A 3 6.40 -8.16 -4.30
N VAL A 4 5.91 -7.29 -3.42
CA VAL A 4 4.62 -7.44 -2.76
C VAL A 4 3.68 -6.30 -3.14
N TYR A 5 2.44 -6.66 -3.51
CA TYR A 5 1.41 -5.72 -3.93
C TYR A 5 0.15 -5.81 -3.07
N PHE A 6 -0.12 -4.76 -2.29
CA PHE A 6 -1.29 -4.68 -1.39
C PHE A 6 -2.50 -4.06 -2.09
N LEU A 7 -3.59 -4.80 -2.21
CA LEU A 7 -4.79 -4.40 -2.94
C LEU A 7 -5.99 -4.18 -2.01
N CYS A 8 -6.73 -3.10 -2.22
CA CYS A 8 -8.05 -2.87 -1.61
C CYS A 8 -9.00 -2.19 -2.61
N THR A 9 -10.22 -1.81 -2.20
CA THR A 9 -11.16 -1.16 -3.14
C THR A 9 -10.67 0.22 -3.61
N GLY A 10 -10.41 1.17 -2.70
CA GLY A 10 -10.18 2.58 -3.06
C GLY A 10 -8.75 3.10 -2.86
N ASN A 11 -7.80 2.23 -2.49
CA ASN A 11 -6.42 2.58 -2.13
C ASN A 11 -6.29 3.80 -1.19
N ALA A 12 -7.15 3.87 -0.17
CA ALA A 12 -7.28 5.04 0.71
C ALA A 12 -6.85 4.78 2.17
N CYS A 13 -7.11 3.58 2.70
CA CYS A 13 -6.86 3.24 4.11
C CYS A 13 -5.99 1.99 4.26
N ARG A 14 -6.60 0.80 4.17
CA ARG A 14 -5.98 -0.50 4.53
C ARG A 14 -4.68 -0.77 3.76
N SER A 15 -4.72 -0.58 2.44
CA SER A 15 -3.56 -0.83 1.58
C SER A 15 -2.45 0.21 1.75
N GLN A 16 -2.77 1.46 2.07
CA GLN A 16 -1.81 2.53 2.39
C GLN A 16 -1.10 2.23 3.73
N MET A 17 -1.87 1.84 4.75
CA MET A 17 -1.31 1.42 6.03
C MET A 17 -0.43 0.17 5.88
N ALA A 18 -0.87 -0.82 5.09
CA ALA A 18 -0.09 -2.02 4.81
C ALA A 18 1.23 -1.70 4.09
N GLU A 19 1.20 -0.82 3.07
CA GLU A 19 2.41 -0.34 2.40
C GLU A 19 3.38 0.35 3.39
N GLY A 20 2.86 1.20 4.27
CA GLY A 20 3.66 1.88 5.31
C GLY A 20 4.33 0.90 6.28
N PHE A 21 3.59 -0.07 6.81
CA PHE A 21 4.15 -1.10 7.69
C PHE A 21 5.16 -1.98 6.97
N ALA A 22 4.84 -2.44 5.77
CA ALA A 22 5.74 -3.28 4.98
C ALA A 22 7.05 -2.56 4.71
N LYS A 23 7.03 -1.28 4.33
CA LYS A 23 8.27 -0.48 4.12
C LYS A 23 9.14 -0.42 5.36
N LYS A 24 8.54 -0.31 6.55
CA LYS A 24 9.27 -0.28 7.83
C LYS A 24 9.82 -1.64 8.25
N LEU A 25 9.07 -2.72 8.01
CA LEU A 25 9.40 -4.07 8.51
C LEU A 25 10.28 -4.87 7.54
N LEU A 26 10.04 -4.75 6.23
CA LEU A 26 10.74 -5.49 5.19
C LEU A 26 11.92 -4.68 4.61
N GLY A 27 11.89 -3.36 4.72
CA GLY A 27 12.98 -2.49 4.30
C GLY A 27 13.32 -2.60 2.82
N SER A 28 14.61 -2.51 2.51
CA SER A 28 15.16 -2.48 1.14
C SER A 28 15.23 -3.84 0.45
N ASP A 29 14.90 -4.93 1.15
CA ASP A 29 14.96 -6.29 0.58
C ASP A 29 13.72 -6.63 -0.24
N TRP A 30 12.72 -5.75 -0.24
CA TRP A 30 11.44 -5.92 -0.93
C TRP A 30 11.06 -4.70 -1.75
N GLN A 31 10.48 -4.96 -2.93
CA GLN A 31 9.73 -3.95 -3.66
C GLN A 31 8.29 -3.93 -3.14
N ILE A 32 7.85 -2.78 -2.65
CA ILE A 32 6.59 -2.67 -1.89
C ILE A 32 5.72 -1.61 -2.53
N ALA A 33 4.52 -2.00 -2.92
CA ALA A 33 3.51 -1.07 -3.42
C ALA A 33 2.11 -1.44 -2.93
N SER A 34 1.21 -0.47 -3.02
CA SER A 34 -0.22 -0.67 -2.91
C SER A 34 -0.98 -0.05 -4.07
N ALA A 35 -2.17 -0.57 -4.32
CA ALA A 35 -3.15 -0.01 -5.25
C ALA A 35 -4.58 -0.40 -4.86
N GLY A 36 -5.55 -0.02 -5.69
CA GLY A 36 -6.94 -0.42 -5.54
C GLY A 36 -7.67 -0.48 -6.87
N ILE A 37 -8.88 -1.05 -6.84
CA ILE A 37 -9.77 -1.10 -8.01
C ILE A 37 -10.07 0.33 -8.48
N GLU A 38 -10.25 1.24 -7.52
CA GLU A 38 -10.39 2.68 -7.70
C GLU A 38 -9.35 3.41 -6.84
N ALA A 39 -9.16 4.70 -7.10
CA ALA A 39 -8.31 5.59 -6.30
C ALA A 39 -9.16 6.71 -5.70
N HIS A 40 -9.39 6.67 -4.38
CA HIS A 40 -10.21 7.66 -3.66
C HIS A 40 -9.40 8.72 -2.92
N GLY A 41 -8.07 8.74 -3.14
CA GLY A 41 -7.17 9.62 -2.40
C GLY A 41 -6.75 9.02 -1.06
N LEU A 42 -5.71 9.60 -0.48
CA LEU A 42 -5.15 9.15 0.80
C LEU A 42 -6.06 9.61 1.95
N ASN A 43 -6.53 8.69 2.79
CA ASN A 43 -7.39 9.03 3.92
C ASN A 43 -6.59 9.77 5.01
N PRO A 44 -6.94 11.00 5.40
CA PRO A 44 -6.23 11.75 6.43
C PRO A 44 -6.14 11.03 7.78
N LEU A 45 -7.16 10.26 8.15
CA LEU A 45 -7.14 9.46 9.38
C LEU A 45 -6.14 8.32 9.29
N ALA A 46 -5.95 7.72 8.11
CA ALA A 46 -4.92 6.71 7.91
C ALA A 46 -3.51 7.31 8.09
N VAL A 47 -3.30 8.55 7.61
CA VAL A 47 -2.04 9.28 7.85
C VAL A 47 -1.82 9.51 9.34
N GLN A 48 -2.86 9.99 10.04
CA GLN A 48 -2.80 10.27 11.47
C GLN A 48 -2.46 9.02 12.29
N VAL A 49 -3.20 7.92 12.11
CA VAL A 49 -2.98 6.70 12.92
C VAL A 49 -1.64 6.01 12.62
N MET A 50 -1.13 6.14 11.39
CA MET A 50 0.21 5.63 11.06
C MET A 50 1.30 6.50 11.68
N ALA A 51 1.12 7.83 11.73
CA ALA A 51 2.03 8.74 12.41
C ALA A 51 2.10 8.46 13.93
N GLU A 52 0.99 8.07 14.57
CA GLU A 52 0.98 7.59 15.97
C GLU A 52 1.87 6.37 16.21
N LYS A 53 2.17 5.59 15.15
CA LYS A 53 3.10 4.44 15.18
C LYS A 53 4.49 4.78 14.63
N GLY A 54 4.78 6.05 14.40
CA GLY A 54 6.04 6.53 13.84
C GLY A 54 6.27 6.03 12.42
N ILE A 55 5.22 6.00 11.59
CA ILE A 55 5.29 5.69 10.17
C ILE A 55 4.60 6.83 9.40
N ASP A 56 5.37 7.62 8.69
CA ASP A 56 4.82 8.67 7.84
C ASP A 56 4.39 8.09 6.48
N ILE A 57 3.09 8.16 6.19
CA ILE A 57 2.53 7.78 4.89
C ILE A 57 2.01 8.97 4.09
N SER A 58 2.22 10.21 4.56
CA SER A 58 1.69 11.44 3.93
C SER A 58 2.14 11.64 2.48
N GLN A 59 3.30 11.09 2.12
CA GLN A 59 3.85 11.14 0.76
C GLN A 59 3.45 9.96 -0.12
N GLN A 60 2.69 9.00 0.40
CA GLN A 60 2.14 7.94 -0.43
C GLN A 60 1.06 8.50 -1.37
N ARG A 61 0.72 7.72 -2.40
CA ARG A 61 -0.24 8.13 -3.43
C ARG A 61 -1.29 7.05 -3.58
N SER A 62 -2.54 7.49 -3.68
CA SER A 62 -3.66 6.63 -4.05
C SER A 62 -3.57 6.30 -5.53
N LYS A 63 -3.49 5.01 -5.88
CA LYS A 63 -3.25 4.50 -7.23
C LYS A 63 -4.27 3.42 -7.58
N VAL A 64 -4.69 3.41 -8.83
CA VAL A 64 -5.42 2.28 -9.42
C VAL A 64 -4.45 1.13 -9.68
N ILE A 65 -4.96 -0.12 -9.67
CA ILE A 65 -4.18 -1.31 -10.01
C ILE A 65 -3.51 -1.11 -11.37
N ASP A 66 -2.19 -1.33 -11.38
CA ASP A 66 -1.38 -1.40 -12.59
C ASP A 66 -1.30 -2.87 -13.04
N PRO A 67 -1.84 -3.23 -14.22
CA PRO A 67 -1.82 -4.61 -14.71
C PRO A 67 -0.41 -5.16 -14.89
N ASP A 68 0.54 -4.34 -15.36
CA ASP A 68 1.92 -4.78 -15.56
C ASP A 68 2.58 -5.02 -14.22
N TYR A 69 2.39 -4.13 -13.23
CA TYR A 69 2.88 -4.35 -11.88
C TYR A 69 2.26 -5.62 -11.26
N LEU A 70 0.97 -5.85 -11.47
CA LEU A 70 0.27 -7.02 -10.94
C LEU A 70 0.82 -8.33 -11.51
N MET A 71 1.11 -8.37 -12.82
CA MET A 71 1.65 -9.57 -13.48
C MET A 71 3.07 -9.93 -13.01
N HIS A 72 3.83 -8.97 -12.50
CA HIS A 72 5.21 -9.16 -12.05
C HIS A 72 5.36 -9.29 -10.53
N ALA A 73 4.27 -9.14 -9.76
CA ALA A 73 4.31 -9.26 -8.31
C ALA A 73 4.50 -10.73 -7.88
N ASP A 74 5.50 -10.99 -7.04
CA ASP A 74 5.71 -12.32 -6.44
C ASP A 74 4.63 -12.67 -5.41
N LEU A 75 4.05 -11.66 -4.76
CA LEU A 75 2.97 -11.81 -3.78
C LEU A 75 1.92 -10.70 -3.93
N VAL A 76 0.65 -11.09 -4.05
CA VAL A 76 -0.49 -10.18 -4.04
C VAL A 76 -1.31 -10.41 -2.78
N VAL A 77 -1.60 -9.35 -2.03
CA VAL A 77 -2.37 -9.42 -0.78
C VAL A 77 -3.63 -8.57 -0.91
N THR A 78 -4.80 -9.22 -0.94
CA THR A 78 -6.11 -8.55 -0.95
C THR A 78 -6.58 -8.27 0.47
N LEU A 79 -6.95 -7.01 0.75
CA LEU A 79 -7.32 -6.52 2.09
C LEU A 79 -8.83 -6.21 2.21
N CYS A 80 -9.62 -6.61 1.22
CA CYS A 80 -11.08 -6.51 1.18
C CYS A 80 -11.61 -7.87 0.75
N GLY A 81 -12.60 -8.38 1.48
CA GLY A 81 -13.31 -9.62 1.19
C GLY A 81 -14.78 -9.43 1.51
#